data_AF-A0A355F886-F1
#
_entry.id   AF-A0A355F886-F1
#
_cell.length_a   1.000
_cell.length_b   1.000
_cell.length_c   1.000
_cell.angle_alpha   90.00
_cell.angle_beta   90.00
_cell.angle_gamma   90.00
#
_symmetry.space_group_name_H-M   'P 1'
#
loop_
_entity.id
_entity.type
_entity.pdbx_description
1 polymer ?
#
loop_
_entity_poly.entity_id
_entity_poly.type
_entity_poly.pdbx_seq_one_letter_code
_entity_poly.pdbx_strand_id
1 'polypeptide(L)'
;AGDRAKAEELLAEGVSANSRNAVSSALRAAVCTRRPDLVELLLRHGADVEDRGDPRDRGSLLLRAVGEEPRSETLATVRLLVQHGAALDAR
;
A
#
# COMPACT_ATOMS: atom_id res chain seq x y z
N ALA A 1 7.88 9.96 -11.53
CA ALA A 1 6.87 11.00 -11.81
C ALA A 1 5.67 10.47 -12.59
N GLY A 2 5.86 9.63 -13.63
CA GLY A 2 4.74 9.13 -14.46
C GLY A 2 3.73 8.22 -13.75
N ASP A 3 4.18 7.28 -12.91
CA ASP A 3 3.27 6.28 -12.34
C ASP A 3 2.23 6.86 -11.38
N ARG A 4 2.54 7.94 -10.67
CA ARG A 4 1.57 8.57 -9.75
C ARG A 4 0.44 9.23 -10.54
N ALA A 5 0.79 10.04 -11.55
CA ALA A 5 -0.19 10.70 -12.39
C ALA A 5 -1.08 9.67 -13.12
N LYS A 6 -0.48 8.57 -13.59
CA LYS A 6 -1.24 7.49 -14.22
C LYS A 6 -2.15 6.75 -13.24
N ALA A 7 -1.69 6.51 -12.01
CA ALA A 7 -2.53 5.92 -10.98
C ALA A 7 -3.70 6.84 -10.61
N GLU A 8 -3.47 8.14 -10.51
CA GLU A 8 -4.50 9.14 -10.21
C GLU A 8 -5.55 9.22 -11.32
N GLU A 9 -5.14 9.19 -12.59
CA GLU A 9 -6.04 9.14 -13.75
C GLU A 9 -6.93 7.88 -13.70
N LEU A 10 -6.34 6.70 -13.50
CA LEU A 10 -7.09 5.43 -13.43
C LEU A 10 -8.09 5.42 -12.26
N LEU A 11 -7.70 5.94 -11.09
CA LEU A 11 -8.59 6.06 -9.94
C LEU A 11 -9.74 7.05 -10.22
N ALA A 12 -9.48 8.12 -10.97
CA ALA A 12 -10.49 9.09 -11.41
C ALA A 12 -11.45 8.50 -12.45
N GLU A 13 -11.00 7.56 -13.27
CA GLU A 13 -11.83 6.77 -14.21
C GLU A 13 -12.73 5.74 -13.48
N GLY A 14 -12.65 5.64 -12.15
CA GLY A 14 -13.47 4.75 -11.34
C GLY A 14 -12.87 3.35 -11.17
N VAL A 15 -11.60 3.14 -11.55
CA VAL A 15 -10.87 1.92 -11.19
C VAL A 15 -10.78 1.82 -9.68
N SER A 16 -11.10 0.65 -9.13
CA SER A 16 -11.05 0.44 -7.68
C SER A 16 -9.62 0.58 -7.15
N ALA A 17 -9.43 1.32 -6.06
CA ALA A 17 -8.16 1.36 -5.33
C ALA A 17 -7.78 0.00 -4.72
N ASN A 18 -8.76 -0.91 -4.60
CA ASN A 18 -8.58 -2.29 -4.16
C ASN A 18 -8.27 -3.27 -5.30
N SER A 19 -7.99 -2.75 -6.51
CA SER A 19 -7.58 -3.58 -7.64
C SER A 19 -6.34 -4.41 -7.26
N ARG A 20 -6.41 -5.70 -7.57
CA ARG A 20 -5.34 -6.68 -7.30
C ARG A 20 -5.11 -7.55 -8.53
N ASN A 21 -3.85 -7.90 -8.75
CA ASN A 21 -3.51 -8.96 -9.69
C ASN A 21 -3.50 -10.32 -8.96
N ALA A 22 -3.00 -11.36 -9.62
CA ALA A 22 -2.92 -12.71 -9.03
C ALA A 22 -2.06 -12.80 -7.76
N VAL A 23 -1.23 -11.79 -7.48
CA VAL A 23 -0.17 -11.84 -6.45
C VAL A 23 -0.37 -10.77 -5.37
N SER A 24 -0.86 -9.58 -5.70
CA SER A 24 -0.92 -8.44 -4.78
C SER A 24 -1.93 -7.37 -5.18
N SER A 25 -2.47 -6.65 -4.20
CA SER A 25 -3.17 -5.38 -4.43
C SER A 25 -2.23 -4.28 -4.89
N ALA A 26 -2.80 -3.24 -5.50
CA ALA A 26 -2.09 -2.01 -5.84
C ALA A 26 -1.40 -1.39 -4.61
N LEU A 27 -2.07 -1.41 -3.44
CA LEU A 27 -1.52 -0.89 -2.19
C LEU A 27 -0.30 -1.70 -1.72
N ARG A 28 -0.37 -3.04 -1.77
CA ARG A 28 0.78 -3.89 -1.42
C ARG A 28 1.96 -3.66 -2.34
N ALA A 29 1.72 -3.51 -3.65
CA ALA A 29 2.80 -3.19 -4.59
C ALA A 29 3.46 -1.84 -4.27
N ALA A 30 2.67 -0.80 -3.94
CA ALA A 30 3.19 0.51 -3.54
C ALA A 30 4.03 0.45 -2.26
N VAL A 31 3.61 -0.36 -1.27
CA VAL A 31 4.37 -0.59 -0.03
C VAL A 31 5.69 -1.30 -0.32
N CYS A 32 5.66 -2.42 -1.06
CA CYS A 32 6.86 -3.21 -1.38
C CYS A 32 7.87 -2.42 -2.24
N THR A 33 7.39 -1.51 -3.09
CA THR A 33 8.23 -0.62 -3.90
C THR A 33 8.67 0.65 -3.17
N ARG A 34 8.31 0.81 -1.89
CA ARG A 34 8.67 1.94 -1.02
C ARG A 34 8.24 3.29 -1.59
N ARG A 35 6.99 3.34 -2.04
CA ARG A 35 6.39 4.52 -2.69
C ARG A 35 5.33 5.17 -1.82
N PRO A 36 5.73 5.98 -0.81
CA PRO A 36 4.77 6.64 0.08
C PRO A 36 3.79 7.54 -0.67
N ASP A 37 4.21 8.10 -1.82
CA ASP A 37 3.36 8.88 -2.70
C ASP A 37 2.18 8.05 -3.27
N LEU A 38 2.41 6.81 -3.68
CA LEU A 38 1.33 5.94 -4.16
C LEU A 38 0.50 5.36 -3.01
N VAL A 39 1.15 5.06 -1.88
CA VAL A 39 0.46 4.57 -0.68
C VAL A 39 -0.58 5.60 -0.22
N GLU A 40 -0.19 6.87 -0.10
CA GLU A 40 -1.10 7.95 0.27
C GLU A 40 -2.26 8.09 -0.74
N LEU A 41 -1.95 8.06 -2.04
CA LEU A 41 -2.97 8.18 -3.08
C LEU A 41 -3.99 7.04 -2.99
N LEU A 42 -3.53 5.78 -2.93
CA LEU A 42 -4.41 4.61 -2.87
C LEU A 42 -5.26 4.60 -1.60
N LEU A 43 -4.68 4.92 -0.44
CA LEU A 43 -5.40 5.00 0.83
C LEU A 43 -6.48 6.10 0.81
N ARG A 44 -6.20 7.26 0.20
CA ARG A 44 -7.21 8.33 0.01
C ARG A 44 -8.38 7.91 -0.86
N HIS A 45 -8.15 7.00 -1.81
CA HIS A 45 -9.18 6.44 -2.68
C HIS A 45 -9.82 5.15 -2.11
N GLY A 46 -9.61 4.86 -0.81
CA GLY A 46 -10.29 3.76 -0.12
C GLY A 46 -9.66 2.38 -0.32
N ALA A 47 -8.35 2.32 -0.60
CA ALA A 47 -7.61 1.07 -0.55
C ALA A 47 -7.64 0.47 0.87
N ASP A 48 -7.84 -0.83 0.95
CA ASP A 48 -7.91 -1.60 2.18
C ASP A 48 -6.51 -1.74 2.80
N VAL A 49 -6.32 -1.02 3.91
CA VAL A 49 -5.07 -0.99 4.67
C VAL A 49 -4.76 -2.33 5.35
N GLU A 50 -5.76 -3.19 5.51
CA GLU A 50 -5.63 -4.52 6.11
C GLU A 50 -5.54 -5.63 5.05
N ASP A 51 -5.41 -5.29 3.77
CA ASP A 51 -5.29 -6.29 2.71
C ASP A 51 -4.10 -7.22 2.99
N ARG A 52 -4.39 -8.52 3.15
CA ARG A 52 -3.40 -9.58 3.39
C ARG A 52 -2.88 -10.24 2.12
N GLY A 53 -3.38 -9.86 0.95
CA GLY A 53 -2.81 -10.28 -0.33
C GLY A 53 -3.05 -11.75 -0.66
N ASP A 54 -2.02 -12.45 -1.11
CA ASP A 54 -2.09 -13.89 -1.37
C ASP A 54 -2.12 -14.66 -0.03
N PRO A 55 -2.97 -15.69 0.12
CA PRO A 55 -3.02 -16.51 1.35
C PRO A 55 -1.68 -17.13 1.77
N ARG A 56 -0.73 -17.28 0.83
CA ARG A 56 0.63 -17.76 1.07
C ARG A 56 1.56 -16.67 1.58
N ASP A 57 1.27 -15.40 1.31
CA ASP A 57 1.99 -14.26 1.88
C ASP A 57 1.25 -13.73 3.12
N ARG A 58 1.62 -14.26 4.29
CA ARG A 58 0.98 -13.90 5.56
C ARG A 58 1.41 -12.54 6.12
N GLY A 59 2.26 -11.79 5.41
CA GLY A 59 2.76 -10.52 5.90
C GLY A 59 1.72 -9.40 5.84
N SER A 60 1.42 -8.77 6.98
CA SER A 60 0.68 -7.51 7.02
C SER A 60 1.40 -6.40 6.23
N LEU A 61 0.65 -5.43 5.73
CA LEU A 61 1.23 -4.29 5.01
C LEU A 61 2.23 -3.52 5.86
N LEU A 62 2.01 -3.42 7.17
CA LEU A 62 2.97 -2.83 8.11
C LEU A 62 4.27 -3.61 8.17
N LEU A 63 4.21 -4.95 8.28
CA LEU A 63 5.42 -5.77 8.30
C LEU A 63 6.20 -5.64 6.99
N ARG A 64 5.50 -5.57 5.84
CA ARG A 64 6.12 -5.34 4.53
C ARG A 64 6.73 -3.95 4.40
N ALA A 65 6.11 -2.93 4.98
CA ALA A 65 6.62 -1.55 4.94
C ALA A 65 7.95 -1.41 5.67
N VAL A 66 8.10 -2.08 6.83
CA VAL A 66 9.34 -2.08 7.61
C VAL A 66 10.46 -2.79 6.85
N GLY A 67 10.16 -3.96 6.26
CA GLY A 67 11.13 -4.76 5.52
C GLY A 67 12.33 -5.20 6.36
N GLU A 68 13.39 -5.67 5.71
CA GLU A 68 14.64 -6.04 6.40
C GLU A 68 15.55 -4.84 6.68
N GLU A 69 15.52 -3.84 5.79
CA GLU A 69 16.31 -2.61 5.91
C GLU A 69 15.42 -1.36 5.82
N PRO A 70 15.12 -0.71 6.96
CA PRO A 70 14.31 0.50 6.96
C PRO A 70 15.08 1.67 6.32
N ARG A 71 14.43 2.40 5.42
CA ARG A 71 14.93 3.64 4.81
C ARG A 71 14.07 4.85 5.22
N SER A 72 14.44 6.05 4.80
CA SER A 72 13.67 7.27 5.07
C SER A 72 12.20 7.15 4.62
N GLU A 73 11.94 6.47 3.49
CA GLU A 73 10.59 6.24 2.94
C GLU A 73 9.77 5.23 3.75
N THR A 74 10.44 4.33 4.48
CA THR A 74 9.79 3.34 5.35
C THR A 74 8.99 4.05 6.43
N LEU A 75 9.57 5.05 7.08
CA LEU A 75 8.89 5.79 8.14
C LEU A 75 7.65 6.53 7.62
N ALA A 76 7.74 7.13 6.44
CA ALA A 76 6.60 7.79 5.79
C ALA A 76 5.48 6.78 5.48
N THR A 77 5.84 5.62 4.92
CA THR A 77 4.89 4.55 4.58
C THR A 77 4.20 3.99 5.83
N VAL A 78 4.96 3.70 6.89
CA VAL A 78 4.42 3.21 8.17
C VAL A 78 3.48 4.23 8.78
N ARG A 79 3.84 5.52 8.77
CA ARG A 79 2.96 6.59 9.27
C ARG A 79 1.65 6.65 8.50
N LEU A 80 1.69 6.58 7.17
CA LEU A 80 0.49 6.58 6.34
C LEU A 80 -0.41 5.38 6.63
N LEU A 81 0.15 4.18 6.73
CA LEU A 81 -0.61 2.96 7.06
C LEU A 81 -1.29 3.08 8.44
N VAL A 82 -0.54 3.50 9.47
CA VAL A 82 -1.10 3.68 10.83
C VAL A 82 -2.18 4.76 10.86
N GLN A 83 -1.98 5.88 10.17
CA GLN A 83 -2.99 6.96 10.07
C GLN A 83 -4.29 6.49 9.43
N HIS A 84 -4.21 5.55 8.49
CA HIS A 84 -5.37 4.97 7.81
C HIS A 84 -5.93 3.72 8.50
N GLY A 85 -5.47 3.41 9.73
CA GLY A 85 -6.07 2.37 10.56
C GLY A 85 -5.39 1.00 10.50
N ALA A 86 -4.15 0.92 10.01
CA ALA A 86 -3.41 -0.33 10.01
C ALA A 86 -3.23 -0.89 11.44
N ALA A 87 -3.58 -2.15 11.62
CA ALA A 87 -3.49 -2.85 12.90
C ALA A 87 -2.02 -3.08 13.29
N LEU A 88 -1.59 -2.46 14.38
CA LEU A 88 -0.22 -2.56 14.91
C LEU A 88 0.14 -3.99 15.37
N ASP A 89 -0.86 -4.82 15.61
CA ASP A 89 -0.77 -6.18 16.10
C ASP A 89 -1.08 -7.24 15.04
N ALA A 90 -1.13 -6.86 13.75
CA ALA A 90 -1.31 -7.79 12.65
C ALA A 90 -0.14 -8.79 12.60
N ARG A 91 -0.34 -9.96 13.23
CA ARG A 91 0.57 -11.10 13.38
C ARG A 91 0.39 -12.14 12.27
#